data_AF-A0AAE1G027-F1
#
_entry.id   AF-A0AAE1G027-F1
#
_cell.length_a   1.000
_cell.length_b   1.000
_cell.length_c   1.000
_cell.angle_alpha   90.00
_cell.angle_beta   90.00
_cell.angle_gamma   90.00
#
_symmetry.space_group_name_H-M   'P 1'
#
loop_
_entity.id
_entity.type
_entity.pdbx_description
1 polymer ?
#
loop_
_entity_poly.entity_id
_entity_poly.type
_entity_poly.pdbx_seq_one_letter_code
_entity_poly.pdbx_strand_id
1 'polypeptide(L)'
;MKRSTSISSSHSSNQDCCRICFVEGDAKHPFVSPCLCAGTMRYVHQSCLQKWTKFSKNESCELCKFKFIRKNKPFLKWERLGVSRKENLVVIGLIVAHVLSLSYVIWRVNDNLIQLPEVLKLSKIVWSL
;
A
#
# COMPACT_ATOMS: atom_id res chain seq x y z
N MET A 1 42.55 -3.83 -16.23
CA MET A 1 42.56 -5.31 -16.15
C MET A 1 42.23 -5.72 -14.72
N LYS A 2 41.33 -6.69 -14.55
CA LYS A 2 40.87 -7.21 -13.25
C LYS A 2 41.98 -8.07 -12.61
N ARG A 3 42.02 -8.12 -11.27
CA ARG A 3 41.82 -9.35 -10.45
C ARG A 3 42.67 -9.40 -9.16
N SER A 4 41.96 -9.65 -8.05
CA SER A 4 42.37 -10.33 -6.80
C SER A 4 43.46 -9.65 -5.95
N THR A 5 43.37 -9.61 -4.61
CA THR A 5 43.29 -10.78 -3.75
C THR A 5 42.88 -10.41 -2.31
N SER A 6 42.23 -11.36 -1.62
CA SER A 6 42.22 -11.60 -0.17
C SER A 6 41.59 -10.56 0.76
N ILE A 7 40.28 -10.68 0.98
CA ILE A 7 39.70 -10.38 2.30
C ILE A 7 39.73 -11.68 3.08
N SER A 8 40.56 -11.68 4.11
CA SER A 8 40.83 -12.75 5.05
C SER A 8 39.54 -13.23 5.73
N SER A 9 39.26 -14.52 5.59
CA SER A 9 38.36 -15.27 6.44
C SER A 9 38.89 -15.31 7.87
N SER A 10 38.19 -14.66 8.80
CA SER A 10 38.24 -14.97 10.23
C SER A 10 36.81 -14.91 10.80
N HIS A 11 36.32 -16.06 11.24
CA HIS A 11 35.02 -16.25 11.89
C HIS A 11 34.94 -15.42 13.18
N SER A 12 33.84 -14.67 13.35
CA SER A 12 32.75 -15.01 14.27
C SER A 12 32.04 -13.75 14.78
N SER A 13 30.95 -13.41 14.12
CA SER A 13 29.74 -13.05 14.86
C SER A 13 28.58 -13.63 14.06
N ASN A 14 27.60 -14.20 14.76
CA ASN A 14 26.30 -14.57 14.23
C ASN A 14 25.57 -13.28 13.78
N GLN A 15 26.08 -12.61 12.76
CA GLN A 15 25.43 -11.45 12.17
C GLN A 15 24.29 -11.97 11.31
N ASP A 16 23.09 -11.87 11.88
CA ASP A 16 21.85 -12.12 11.17
C ASP A 16 21.79 -11.15 9.97
N CYS A 17 22.07 -11.64 8.76
CA CYS A 17 22.02 -10.87 7.52
C CYS A 17 20.92 -11.41 6.60
N CYS A 18 20.34 -10.56 5.75
CA CYS A 18 19.32 -11.00 4.79
C CYS A 18 19.91 -12.02 3.79
N ARG A 19 19.33 -13.22 3.65
CA ARG A 19 19.81 -14.23 2.68
C ARG A 19 19.69 -13.82 1.20
N ILE A 20 18.92 -12.77 0.90
CA ILE A 20 18.64 -12.32 -0.49
C ILE A 20 19.57 -11.18 -0.89
N CYS A 21 19.76 -10.19 -0.02
CA CYS A 21 20.54 -8.99 -0.33
C CYS A 21 21.87 -8.90 0.44
N PHE A 22 22.13 -9.79 1.39
CA PHE A 22 23.34 -9.84 2.21
C PHE A 22 23.62 -8.55 3.02
N VAL A 23 22.55 -7.81 3.34
CA VAL A 23 22.62 -6.60 4.18
C VAL A 23 22.04 -6.89 5.57
N GLU A 24 22.63 -6.28 6.58
CA GLU A 24 22.15 -6.26 7.97
C GLU A 24 20.77 -5.60 8.10
N GLY A 25 20.08 -5.91 9.19
CA GLY A 25 18.72 -5.44 9.45
C GLY A 25 18.77 -4.06 10.06
N ASP A 26 18.05 -3.11 9.46
CA ASP A 26 17.89 -1.76 10.01
C ASP A 26 16.59 -1.68 10.84
N ALA A 27 16.51 -0.75 11.79
CA ALA A 27 15.30 -0.44 12.54
C ALA A 27 14.12 -0.07 11.61
N LYS A 28 14.40 0.49 10.42
CA LYS A 28 13.41 0.76 9.38
C LYS A 28 12.99 -0.51 8.61
N HIS A 29 13.87 -1.49 8.51
CA HIS A 29 13.68 -2.71 7.72
C HIS A 29 14.07 -3.95 8.54
N PRO A 30 13.23 -4.36 9.52
CA PRO A 30 13.54 -5.50 10.36
C PRO A 30 13.51 -6.82 9.57
N PHE A 31 14.30 -7.79 10.01
CA PHE A 31 14.23 -9.15 9.50
C PHE A 31 12.94 -9.86 9.90
N VAL A 32 12.54 -10.79 9.04
CA VAL A 32 11.50 -11.77 9.30
C VAL A 32 12.08 -13.17 9.12
N SER A 33 11.51 -14.14 9.84
CA SER A 33 11.75 -15.57 9.64
C SER A 33 10.53 -16.19 8.95
N PRO A 34 10.45 -16.17 7.61
CA PRO A 34 9.23 -16.54 6.91
C PRO A 34 9.06 -18.06 6.81
N CYS A 35 10.06 -18.86 7.17
CA CYS A 35 10.04 -20.31 7.08
C CYS A 35 10.79 -20.94 8.26
N LEU A 36 10.77 -22.27 8.33
CA LEU A 36 11.38 -23.06 9.41
C LEU A 36 12.87 -23.37 9.18
N CYS A 37 13.53 -22.69 8.24
CA CYS A 37 14.96 -22.89 8.02
C CYS A 37 15.76 -22.53 9.28
N ALA A 38 16.87 -23.22 9.51
CA ALA A 38 17.80 -22.95 10.61
C ALA A 38 18.97 -22.05 10.15
N GLY A 39 19.73 -21.53 11.12
CA GLY A 39 20.87 -20.63 10.87
C GLY A 39 20.51 -19.35 10.12
N THR A 40 21.46 -18.84 9.34
CA THR A 40 21.36 -17.58 8.56
C THR A 40 20.33 -17.64 7.43
N MET A 41 19.95 -18.84 6.98
CA MET A 41 18.95 -19.04 5.92
C MET A 41 17.52 -18.68 6.33
N ARG A 42 17.28 -18.43 7.62
CA ARG A 42 15.97 -18.02 8.12
C ARG A 42 15.72 -16.52 7.98
N TYR A 43 16.76 -15.68 7.96
CA TYR A 43 16.61 -14.23 8.03
C TYR A 43 16.47 -13.60 6.64
N VAL A 44 15.37 -12.87 6.45
CA VAL A 44 15.07 -12.14 5.20
C VAL A 44 14.41 -10.81 5.54
N HIS A 45 14.72 -9.73 4.82
CA HIS A 45 13.93 -8.50 4.91
C HIS A 45 12.52 -8.72 4.37
N GLN A 46 11.51 -8.12 5.00
CA GLN A 46 10.12 -8.18 4.54
C GLN A 46 9.97 -7.74 3.06
N SER A 47 10.68 -6.67 2.67
CA SER A 47 10.67 -6.14 1.29
C SER A 47 11.35 -7.08 0.30
N CYS A 48 12.48 -7.69 0.68
CA CYS A 48 13.19 -8.67 -0.14
C CYS A 48 12.33 -9.93 -0.37
N LEU A 49 11.66 -10.43 0.67
CA LEU A 49 10.75 -11.57 0.56
C LEU A 49 9.56 -11.28 -0.37
N GLN A 50 8.96 -10.10 -0.25
CA GLN A 50 7.86 -9.67 -1.13
C GLN A 50 8.29 -9.57 -2.59
N LYS A 51 9.43 -8.93 -2.86
CA LYS A 51 10.00 -8.87 -4.22
C LYS A 51 10.29 -10.27 -4.75
N TRP A 52 10.94 -11.11 -3.96
CA TRP A 52 11.28 -12.48 -4.34
C TRP A 52 10.05 -13.33 -4.67
N THR A 53 9.02 -13.31 -3.82
CA THR A 53 7.76 -14.04 -4.07
C THR A 53 7.07 -13.54 -5.34
N LYS A 54 7.10 -12.22 -5.59
CA LYS A 54 6.52 -11.61 -6.79
C LYS A 54 7.23 -12.06 -8.07
N PHE A 55 8.56 -12.11 -8.07
CA PHE A 55 9.35 -12.53 -9.23
C PHE A 55 9.34 -14.05 -9.44
N SER A 56 9.53 -14.82 -8.37
CA SER A 56 9.59 -16.29 -8.43
C SER A 56 8.23 -16.97 -8.56
N LYS A 57 7.12 -16.24 -8.28
CA LYS A 57 5.75 -16.77 -8.16
C LYS A 57 5.60 -17.89 -7.12
N ASN A 58 6.60 -18.10 -6.27
CA ASN A 58 6.62 -19.15 -5.26
C ASN A 58 6.29 -18.59 -3.88
N GLU A 59 5.20 -19.10 -3.29
CA GLU A 59 4.76 -18.71 -1.95
C GLU A 59 5.33 -19.59 -0.84
N SER A 60 6.24 -20.49 -1.18
CA SER A 60 6.87 -21.45 -0.29
C SER A 60 8.39 -21.37 -0.37
N CYS A 61 9.07 -21.74 0.72
CA CYS A 61 10.51 -21.81 0.77
C CYS A 61 11.04 -22.87 -0.20
N GLU A 62 12.08 -22.55 -0.98
CA GLU A 62 12.67 -23.49 -1.93
C GLU A 62 13.44 -24.63 -1.24
N LEU A 63 13.92 -24.39 -0.01
CA LEU A 63 14.72 -25.32 0.79
C LEU A 63 13.85 -26.25 1.62
N CYS A 64 13.06 -25.68 2.54
CA CYS A 64 12.25 -26.49 3.47
C CYS A 64 10.81 -26.72 2.99
N LYS A 65 10.42 -26.19 1.82
CA LYS A 65 9.07 -26.29 1.22
C LYS A 65 7.93 -25.71 2.07
N PHE A 66 8.23 -25.15 3.24
CA PHE A 66 7.26 -24.51 4.12
C PHE A 66 6.67 -23.25 3.49
N LYS A 67 5.35 -23.06 3.62
CA LYS A 67 4.64 -21.87 3.12
C LYS A 67 5.05 -20.63 3.90
N PHE A 68 5.38 -19.54 3.22
CA PHE A 68 5.90 -18.36 3.90
C PHE A 68 4.87 -17.71 4.85
N ILE A 69 5.28 -17.44 6.10
CA ILE A 69 4.46 -16.72 7.09
C ILE A 69 4.49 -15.22 6.77
N ARG A 70 3.43 -14.69 6.15
CA ARG A 70 3.29 -13.25 5.90
C ARG A 70 2.71 -12.58 7.14
N LYS A 71 3.53 -11.80 7.86
CA LYS A 71 3.03 -10.79 8.77
C LYS A 71 2.54 -9.61 7.93
N ASN A 72 1.27 -9.62 7.54
CA ASN A 72 0.67 -8.44 6.96
C ASN A 72 0.77 -7.33 8.01
N LYS A 73 1.45 -6.23 7.68
CA LYS A 73 1.34 -5.02 8.50
C LYS A 73 -0.16 -4.71 8.56
N PRO A 74 -0.75 -4.53 9.76
CA PRO A 74 -2.14 -4.10 9.83
C PRO A 74 -2.26 -2.82 9.01
N PHE A 75 -3.42 -2.62 8.37
CA PHE A 75 -3.71 -1.43 7.57
C PHE A 75 -3.25 -0.15 8.30
N LEU A 76 -3.34 -0.08 9.64
CA LEU A 76 -2.87 1.04 10.45
C LEU A 76 -1.39 1.47 10.30
N LYS A 77 -0.52 0.68 9.66
CA LYS A 77 0.85 1.09 9.32
C LYS A 77 1.00 1.35 7.82
N TRP A 78 0.10 2.16 7.25
CA TRP A 78 0.42 2.91 6.04
C TRP A 78 1.67 3.71 6.35
N GLU A 79 2.79 3.28 5.77
CA GLU A 79 3.96 4.13 5.65
C GLU A 79 3.43 5.38 4.96
N ARG A 80 3.39 6.52 5.68
CA ARG A 80 3.03 7.80 5.07
C ARG A 80 3.97 7.93 3.88
N LEU A 81 3.46 7.67 2.66
CA LEU A 81 4.06 8.19 1.45
C LEU A 81 4.26 9.66 1.79
N GLY A 82 5.51 10.11 1.79
CA GLY A 82 5.91 11.44 2.25
C GLY A 82 5.41 12.50 1.28
N VAL A 83 4.09 12.55 1.06
CA VAL A 83 3.41 13.54 0.26
C VAL A 83 3.67 14.86 0.97
N SER A 84 4.34 15.75 0.26
CA SER A 84 4.77 17.04 0.78
C SER A 84 3.55 17.84 1.24
N ARG A 85 3.74 18.78 2.18
CA ARG A 85 2.66 19.62 2.71
C ARG A 85 1.87 20.32 1.58
N LYS A 86 2.56 20.71 0.50
CA LYS A 86 1.95 21.34 -0.68
C LYS A 86 1.08 20.37 -1.49
N GLU A 87 1.57 19.16 -1.72
CA GLU A 87 0.86 18.12 -2.47
C GLU A 87 -0.40 17.67 -1.72
N ASN A 88 -0.33 17.56 -0.38
CA ASN A 88 -1.51 17.26 0.44
C ASN A 88 -2.57 18.35 0.36
N LEU A 89 -2.18 19.63 0.37
CA LEU A 89 -3.12 20.75 0.24
C LEU A 89 -3.80 20.75 -1.14
N VAL A 90 -3.07 20.40 -2.20
CA VAL A 90 -3.64 20.25 -3.54
C VAL A 90 -4.66 19.11 -3.56
N VAL A 91 -4.32 17.94 -3.03
CA VAL A 91 -5.22 16.79 -2.96
C VAL A 91 -6.49 17.10 -2.15
N ILE A 92 -6.34 17.74 -0.99
CA ILE A 92 -7.48 18.17 -0.16
C ILE A 92 -8.34 19.16 -0.94
N GLY A 93 -7.74 20.13 -1.63
CA GLY A 93 -8.46 21.10 -2.45
C GLY A 93 -9.29 20.45 -3.56
N LEU A 94 -8.73 19.45 -4.26
CA LEU A 94 -9.44 18.70 -5.30
C LEU A 94 -10.65 17.95 -4.72
N ILE A 95 -10.46 17.27 -3.58
CA ILE A 95 -11.55 16.55 -2.91
C ILE A 95 -12.67 17.51 -2.50
N VAL A 96 -12.32 18.64 -1.89
CA VAL A 96 -13.30 19.67 -1.48
C VAL A 96 -14.05 20.23 -2.70
N ALA A 97 -13.35 20.54 -3.78
CA ALA A 97 -13.98 21.04 -5.01
C ALA A 97 -15.00 20.05 -5.58
N HIS A 98 -14.66 18.75 -5.60
CA HIS A 98 -15.58 17.70 -6.04
C HIS A 98 -16.79 17.57 -5.13
N VAL A 99 -16.60 17.59 -3.81
CA VAL A 99 -17.71 17.51 -2.85
C VAL A 99 -18.65 18.71 -3.00
N LEU A 100 -18.11 19.93 -3.13
CA LEU A 100 -18.92 21.13 -3.33
C LEU A 100 -19.71 21.09 -4.65
N SER A 101 -19.05 20.68 -5.75
CA SER A 101 -19.71 20.54 -7.05
C SER A 101 -20.88 19.54 -7.00
N LEU A 102 -20.65 18.35 -6.42
CA LEU A 102 -21.70 17.34 -6.27
C LEU A 102 -22.83 17.83 -5.36
N SER A 103 -22.50 18.48 -4.25
CA SER A 103 -23.51 19.03 -3.34
C SER A 103 -24.39 20.08 -4.04
N TYR A 104 -23.78 20.94 -4.88
CA TYR A 104 -24.51 21.92 -5.67
C TYR A 104 -25.41 21.29 -6.72
N VAL A 105 -24.93 20.26 -7.44
CA VAL A 105 -25.74 19.55 -8.43
C VAL A 105 -26.93 18.86 -7.77
N ILE A 106 -26.71 18.18 -6.64
CA ILE A 106 -27.79 17.53 -5.88
C ILE A 106 -28.81 18.56 -5.40
N TRP A 107 -28.34 19.67 -4.81
CA TRP A 107 -29.21 20.75 -4.37
C TRP A 107 -30.04 21.32 -5.52
N ARG A 108 -29.42 21.56 -6.68
CA ARG A 108 -30.11 22.05 -7.89
C ARG A 108 -31.15 21.06 -8.40
N VAL A 109 -30.83 19.78 -8.48
CA VAL A 109 -31.80 18.77 -8.92
C VAL A 109 -32.96 18.68 -7.93
N ASN A 110 -32.67 18.67 -6.63
CA ASN A 110 -33.69 18.63 -5.59
C ASN A 110 -34.61 19.87 -5.63
N ASP A 111 -34.04 21.07 -5.80
CA ASP A 111 -34.81 22.32 -5.96
C ASP A 111 -35.74 22.28 -7.19
N ASN A 112 -35.24 21.81 -8.34
CA ASN A 112 -36.05 21.62 -9.54
C ASN A 112 -37.16 20.55 -9.35
N LEU A 113 -36.87 19.47 -8.62
CA LEU A 113 -37.86 18.44 -8.30
C LEU A 113 -38.94 18.95 -7.34
N ILE A 114 -38.61 19.88 -6.43
CA ILE A 114 -39.59 20.52 -5.53
C ILE A 114 -40.51 21.48 -6.29
N GLN A 115 -40.03 22.10 -7.37
CA GLN A 115 -40.86 22.95 -8.25
C GLN A 115 -41.75 22.15 -9.21
N LEU A 116 -41.35 20.92 -9.57
CA LEU A 116 -42.10 20.03 -10.46
C LEU A 116 -43.56 19.72 -10.01
N PRO A 117 -43.88 19.45 -8.72
CA PRO A 117 -45.25 19.21 -8.30
C PRO A 117 -46.15 20.45 -8.37
N GLU A 118 -45.61 21.67 -8.24
CA GLU A 118 -46.38 22.92 -8.38
C GLU A 118 -46.76 23.17 -9.84
N VAL A 119 -45.83 23.00 -10.78
CA VAL A 119 -46.13 23.17 -12.23
C VAL A 119 -47.06 22.09 -12.78
N LEU A 120 -46.99 20.86 -12.26
CA LEU A 120 -47.92 19.79 -12.61
C LEU A 120 -49.32 19.97 -12.01
N LYS A 121 -49.46 20.68 -10.88
CA LYS A 121 -50.76 21.07 -10.34
C LYS A 121 -51.41 22.15 -11.19
N LEU A 122 -50.65 23.18 -11.59
CA LEU A 122 -51.16 24.25 -12.45
C LEU A 122 -51.53 23.75 -13.84
N SER A 123 -50.75 22.82 -14.42
CA SER A 123 -51.11 22.22 -15.71
C SER A 123 -52.41 21.43 -15.63
N LYS A 124 -52.63 20.62 -14.59
CA LYS A 124 -53.91 19.90 -14.40
C LYS A 124 -55.12 20.84 -14.27
N ILE A 125 -54.93 22.03 -13.69
CA ILE A 125 -56.01 23.03 -13.57
C ILE A 125 -56.31 23.68 -14.92
N VAL A 126 -55.28 24.02 -15.72
CA VAL A 126 -55.42 24.64 -17.05
C VAL A 126 -56.06 23.71 -18.07
N TRP A 127 -55.79 22.40 -18.02
CA TRP A 127 -56.41 21.41 -18.93
C TRP A 127 -57.79 20.92 -18.45
N SER A 128 -58.29 21.43 -17.32
CA SER A 128 -59.60 21.08 -16.75
C SER A 128 -60.63 22.23 -16.83
N LEU A 129 -60.26 23.33 -17.50
CA LEU A 129 -61.09 24.46 -17.92
C LEU A 129 -61.24 24.43 -19.45
#